data_AF-A0A7S0ZQP0-F1
#
_entry.id   AF-A0A7S0ZQP0-F1
#
_cell.length_a   1.000
_cell.length_b   1.000
_cell.length_c   1.000
_cell.angle_alpha   90.00
_cell.angle_beta   90.00
_cell.angle_gamma   90.00
#
_symmetry.space_group_name_H-M   'P 1'
#
loop_
_entity.id
_entity.type
_entity.pdbx_description
1 polymer ?
#
loop_
_entity_poly.entity_id
_entity_poly.type
_entity_poly.pdbx_seq_one_letter_code
_entity_poly.pdbx_strand_id
1 'polypeptide(L)'
;DCDGRACEMPPFERLDRNRTWNLELASAPEGRGLGQCSCKHGCSSASCLNAVLNIECSEKTCAFGAGNCGNRQFSAIEREGCAGVEVFYTGPDRNFGLLAVQSFAPGQLVGEYVGEIVEQCDLRTWQ
;
A
#
# COMPACT_ATOMS: atom_id res chain seq x y z
N ASP A 1 29.81 -7.00 -3.65
CA ASP A 1 30.75 -6.61 -2.59
C ASP A 1 30.83 -5.09 -2.46
N CYS A 2 30.20 -4.55 -1.42
CA CYS A 2 30.32 -3.14 -1.06
C CYS A 2 31.59 -2.94 -0.21
N ASP A 3 32.75 -3.05 -0.88
CA ASP A 3 34.09 -2.91 -0.30
C ASP A 3 34.46 -1.43 -0.10
N GLY A 4 33.91 -0.80 0.93
CA GLY A 4 34.40 0.48 1.45
C GLY A 4 34.15 1.72 0.58
N ARG A 5 33.33 1.62 -0.48
CA ARG A 5 32.73 2.75 -1.18
C ARG A 5 31.23 2.77 -0.92
N ALA A 6 30.63 3.97 -0.93
CA ALA A 6 29.19 4.16 -0.79
C ALA A 6 28.45 3.12 -1.64
N CYS A 7 27.70 2.22 -1.00
CA CYS A 7 26.94 1.20 -1.69
C CYS A 7 25.85 1.96 -2.46
N GLU A 8 25.86 1.86 -3.79
CA GLU A 8 24.89 2.52 -4.65
C GLU A 8 23.67 1.61 -4.81
N MET A 9 22.47 2.19 -4.68
CA MET A 9 21.23 1.46 -4.85
C MET A 9 21.08 1.03 -6.31
N PRO A 10 20.83 -0.26 -6.61
CA PRO A 10 20.55 -0.70 -7.97
C PRO A 10 19.37 0.10 -8.55
N PRO A 11 19.38 0.39 -9.87
CA PRO A 11 18.31 1.13 -10.49
C PRO A 11 16.99 0.34 -10.36
N PHE A 12 15.92 1.05 -10.01
CA PHE A 12 14.56 0.51 -9.99
C PHE A 12 13.59 1.56 -10.51
N GLU A 13 12.46 1.10 -11.06
CA GLU A 13 11.34 1.97 -11.39
C GLU A 13 10.44 2.09 -10.16
N ARG A 14 10.14 3.32 -9.74
CA ARG A 14 9.13 3.56 -8.70
C ARG A 14 7.74 3.52 -9.33
N LEU A 15 6.92 2.56 -8.88
CA LEU A 15 5.54 2.44 -9.28
C LEU A 15 4.63 3.02 -8.19
N ASP A 16 3.65 3.82 -8.60
CA ASP A 16 2.64 4.37 -7.68
C ASP A 16 1.41 3.45 -7.56
N ARG A 17 1.22 2.51 -8.49
CA ARG A 17 0.17 1.49 -8.51
C ARG A 17 0.68 0.21 -9.16
N ASN A 18 0.00 -0.90 -8.88
CA ASN A 18 0.33 -2.17 -9.51
C ASN A 18 0.21 -2.08 -11.04
N ARG A 19 1.20 -2.64 -11.74
CA ARG A 19 1.22 -2.76 -13.20
C ARG A 19 1.03 -4.22 -13.58
N THR A 20 0.10 -4.54 -14.47
CA THR A 20 -0.03 -5.91 -14.98
C THR A 20 0.90 -6.15 -16.15
N TRP A 21 1.46 -7.35 -16.23
CA TRP A 21 2.24 -7.79 -17.39
C TRP A 21 1.38 -8.68 -18.28
N ASN A 22 0.89 -8.13 -19.42
CA ASN A 22 0.06 -8.84 -20.39
C ASN A 22 -1.17 -9.56 -19.80
N LEU A 23 -1.66 -9.09 -18.66
CA LEU A 23 -2.80 -9.67 -17.94
C LEU A 23 -3.93 -8.65 -17.81
N GLU A 24 -5.14 -9.08 -18.16
CA GLU A 24 -6.37 -8.37 -17.81
C GLU A 24 -6.85 -8.84 -16.44
N LEU A 25 -6.70 -7.99 -15.43
CA LEU A 25 -7.30 -8.24 -14.12
C LEU A 25 -8.75 -7.78 -14.12
N ALA A 26 -9.66 -8.67 -13.73
CA ALA A 26 -11.02 -8.27 -13.43
C ALA A 26 -11.02 -7.32 -12.22
N SER A 27 -11.65 -6.16 -12.38
CA SER A 27 -11.89 -5.25 -11.26
C SER A 27 -12.75 -5.93 -10.21
N ALA A 28 -12.29 -5.97 -8.96
CA ALA A 28 -13.11 -6.44 -7.86
C ALA A 28 -14.33 -5.52 -7.70
N PRO A 29 -15.53 -6.06 -7.44
CA PRO A 29 -16.72 -5.23 -7.22
C PRO A 29 -16.50 -4.33 -6.00
N GLU A 30 -16.89 -3.05 -6.13
CA GLU A 30 -16.79 -2.08 -5.03
C GLU A 30 -17.47 -2.62 -3.76
N GLY A 31 -16.75 -2.58 -2.63
CA GLY A 31 -17.28 -3.02 -1.34
C GLY A 31 -17.60 -4.52 -1.23
N ARG A 32 -17.15 -5.36 -2.18
CA ARG A 32 -17.47 -6.80 -2.25
C ARG A 32 -18.97 -7.12 -2.11
N GLY A 33 -19.84 -6.20 -2.54
CA GLY A 33 -21.30 -6.36 -2.43
C GLY A 33 -21.88 -6.22 -1.02
N LEU A 34 -21.08 -5.77 -0.03
CA LEU A 34 -21.52 -5.62 1.36
C LEU A 34 -22.33 -4.34 1.63
N GLY A 35 -22.48 -3.47 0.62
CA GLY A 35 -23.25 -2.24 0.72
C GLY A 35 -22.51 -1.12 1.46
N GLN A 36 -23.28 -0.17 1.99
CA GLN A 36 -22.77 1.03 2.64
C GLN A 36 -22.45 0.75 4.13
N CYS A 37 -21.33 1.27 4.64
CA CYS A 37 -21.01 1.17 6.06
C CYS A 37 -22.04 1.93 6.92
N SER A 38 -22.32 1.49 8.15
CA SER A 38 -23.30 2.12 9.06
C SER A 38 -22.69 3.14 10.04
N CYS A 39 -21.58 3.78 9.69
CA CYS A 39 -20.85 4.71 10.57
C CYS A 39 -21.63 6.03 10.79
N LYS A 40 -21.47 6.66 11.97
CA LYS A 40 -22.16 7.93 12.34
C LYS A 40 -21.26 9.15 12.53
N HIS A 41 -20.02 8.96 12.98
CA HIS A 41 -19.09 10.07 13.29
C HIS A 41 -17.77 10.02 12.50
N GLY A 42 -17.56 8.97 11.71
CA GLY A 42 -16.33 8.71 10.97
C GLY A 42 -16.08 7.21 10.82
N CYS A 43 -15.20 6.84 9.90
CA CYS A 43 -14.78 5.45 9.70
C CYS A 43 -13.42 5.25 10.35
N SER A 44 -13.36 4.52 11.47
CA SER A 44 -12.10 4.09 12.08
C SER A 44 -11.84 2.60 11.79
N SER A 45 -10.60 2.17 11.92
CA SER A 45 -10.22 0.75 11.79
C SER A 45 -10.93 -0.16 12.79
N ALA A 46 -11.31 0.35 13.97
CA ALA A 46 -11.95 -0.43 15.02
C ALA A 46 -13.48 -0.44 14.96
N SER A 47 -14.11 0.55 14.34
CA SER A 47 -15.57 0.75 14.40
C SER A 47 -16.31 0.71 13.07
N CYS A 48 -15.59 0.86 11.94
CA CYS A 48 -16.19 0.77 10.63
C CYS A 48 -16.28 -0.69 10.18
N LEU A 49 -17.47 -1.18 9.84
CA LEU A 49 -17.66 -2.55 9.36
C LEU A 49 -16.77 -2.87 8.14
N ASN A 50 -16.67 -1.93 7.18
CA ASN A 50 -15.79 -2.10 6.02
C ASN A 50 -14.33 -2.25 6.47
N ALA A 51 -13.87 -1.38 7.38
CA ALA A 51 -12.49 -1.44 7.87
C ALA A 51 -12.18 -2.73 8.63
N VAL A 52 -13.10 -3.18 9.50
CA VAL A 52 -12.98 -4.47 10.23
C VAL A 52 -12.93 -5.66 9.27
N LEU A 53 -13.60 -5.57 8.12
CA LEU A 53 -13.57 -6.58 7.06
C LEU A 53 -12.42 -6.40 6.06
N ASN A 54 -11.48 -5.48 6.34
CA ASN A 54 -10.36 -5.12 5.46
C ASN A 54 -10.82 -4.68 4.06
N ILE A 55 -11.86 -3.85 4.02
CA ILE A 55 -12.41 -3.24 2.81
C ILE A 55 -12.30 -1.74 2.94
N GLU A 56 -11.68 -1.10 1.95
CA GLU A 56 -11.60 0.36 1.89
C GLU A 56 -12.97 0.96 1.56
N CYS A 57 -13.30 2.10 2.16
CA CYS A 57 -14.53 2.82 1.89
C CYS A 57 -14.40 3.65 0.60
N SER A 58 -15.25 3.42 -0.40
CA SER A 58 -15.41 4.32 -1.55
C SER A 58 -16.43 5.42 -1.24
N GLU A 59 -16.63 6.35 -2.18
CA GLU A 59 -17.73 7.31 -2.11
C GLU A 59 -19.10 6.60 -2.05
N LYS A 60 -19.23 5.44 -2.72
CA LYS A 60 -20.49 4.68 -2.79
C LYS A 60 -20.71 3.77 -1.59
N THR A 61 -19.63 3.27 -0.97
CA THR A 61 -19.72 2.31 0.15
C THR A 61 -19.61 2.98 1.52
N CYS A 62 -19.43 4.30 1.58
CA CYS A 62 -19.36 5.05 2.83
C CYS A 62 -20.66 5.79 3.15
N ALA A 63 -21.09 5.77 4.41
CA ALA A 63 -22.23 6.59 4.90
C ALA A 63 -22.06 8.09 4.64
N PHE A 64 -20.82 8.56 4.53
CA PHE A 64 -20.50 9.98 4.40
C PHE A 64 -20.29 10.43 2.94
N GLY A 65 -20.52 9.56 1.93
CA GLY A 65 -20.22 9.91 0.54
C GLY A 65 -18.75 10.34 0.39
N ALA A 66 -18.47 11.41 -0.34
CA ALA A 66 -17.13 12.00 -0.45
C ALA A 66 -16.63 12.73 0.82
N GLY A 67 -17.43 12.79 1.89
CA GLY A 67 -17.11 13.48 3.14
C GLY A 67 -16.04 12.80 4.01
N ASN A 68 -16.00 13.20 5.29
CA ASN A 68 -14.94 12.81 6.23
C ASN A 68 -14.95 11.29 6.56
N CYS A 69 -14.11 10.52 5.86
CA CYS A 69 -13.94 9.08 6.03
C CYS A 69 -12.48 8.75 6.35
N GLY A 70 -12.23 8.17 7.52
CA GLY A 70 -10.88 7.72 7.93
C GLY A 70 -10.46 6.35 7.36
N ASN A 71 -11.28 5.73 6.50
CA ASN A 71 -11.02 4.43 5.90
C ASN A 71 -10.80 4.54 4.37
N ARG A 72 -9.92 5.48 3.98
CA ARG A 72 -9.50 5.77 2.59
C ARG A 72 -7.98 5.91 2.46
N GLN A 73 -7.26 5.13 3.25
CA GLN A 73 -5.82 5.29 3.42
C GLN A 73 -5.02 4.91 2.16
N PHE A 74 -5.42 3.88 1.40
CA PHE A 74 -4.74 3.48 0.16
C PHE A 74 -4.99 4.50 -0.94
N SER A 75 -6.26 4.86 -1.15
CA SER A 75 -6.65 5.91 -2.11
C SER A 75 -5.98 7.26 -1.84
N ALA A 76 -5.68 7.57 -0.57
CA ALA A 76 -4.94 8.77 -0.18
C ALA A 76 -3.42 8.62 -0.40
N ILE A 77 -2.83 7.47 -0.06
CA ILE A 77 -1.39 7.20 -0.27
C ILE A 77 -1.01 7.33 -1.75
N GLU A 78 -1.86 6.92 -2.68
CA GLU A 78 -1.57 7.09 -4.11
C GLU A 78 -1.34 8.55 -4.53
N ARG A 79 -1.86 9.51 -3.75
CA ARG A 79 -1.69 10.96 -4.00
C ARG A 79 -0.47 11.54 -3.29
N GLU A 80 -0.01 10.92 -2.20
CA GLU A 80 0.99 11.46 -1.27
C GLU A 80 2.29 10.64 -1.22
N GLY A 81 2.28 9.41 -1.75
CA GLY A 81 3.37 8.43 -1.68
C GLY A 81 3.54 7.78 -0.31
N CYS A 82 4.48 6.85 -0.19
CA CYS A 82 4.92 6.28 1.10
C CYS A 82 5.74 7.32 1.87
N ALA A 83 5.08 8.19 2.63
CA ALA A 83 5.73 9.18 3.46
C ALA A 83 6.34 8.55 4.74
N GLY A 84 7.49 9.08 5.18
CA GLY A 84 8.06 8.73 6.48
C GLY A 84 8.98 7.52 6.51
N VAL A 85 9.38 7.00 5.33
CA VAL A 85 10.40 5.95 5.21
C VAL A 85 11.50 6.37 4.22
N GLU A 86 12.73 5.97 4.49
CA GLU A 86 13.88 6.18 3.62
C GLU A 86 14.63 4.87 3.38
N VAL A 87 15.28 4.77 2.22
CA VAL A 87 16.16 3.63 1.93
C VAL A 87 17.50 3.83 2.63
N PHE A 88 17.98 2.79 3.32
CA PHE A 88 19.24 2.82 4.04
C PHE A 88 20.02 1.51 3.84
N TYR A 89 21.34 1.59 3.78
CA TYR A 89 22.21 0.42 3.64
C TYR A 89 22.43 -0.27 4.99
N THR A 90 21.88 -1.46 5.16
CA THR A 90 21.91 -2.22 6.43
C THR A 90 23.17 -3.06 6.62
N GLY A 91 24.09 -3.07 5.65
CA GLY A 91 25.32 -3.87 5.69
C GLY A 91 25.34 -5.01 4.66
N PRO A 92 26.43 -5.78 4.59
CA PRO A 92 26.65 -6.77 3.53
C PRO A 92 25.67 -7.95 3.55
N ASP A 93 25.18 -8.35 4.72
CA ASP A 93 24.33 -9.54 4.87
C ASP A 93 22.89 -9.35 4.38
N ARG A 94 22.39 -8.10 4.41
CA ARG A 94 20.99 -7.77 4.11
C ARG A 94 20.82 -6.60 3.14
N ASN A 95 21.93 -5.99 2.73
CA ASN A 95 22.00 -4.92 1.75
C ASN A 95 21.08 -3.73 2.11
N PHE A 96 20.34 -3.16 1.17
CA PHE A 96 19.41 -2.05 1.44
C PHE A 96 18.14 -2.50 2.16
N GLY A 97 17.70 -1.69 3.10
CA GLY A 97 16.42 -1.81 3.80
C GLY A 97 15.69 -0.48 3.86
N LEU A 98 14.52 -0.49 4.51
CA LEU A 98 13.74 0.72 4.78
C LEU A 98 13.88 1.11 6.25
N LEU A 99 14.10 2.40 6.49
CA LEU A 99 14.17 3.01 7.80
C LEU A 99 12.99 3.98 7.98
N ALA A 100 12.27 3.87 9.10
CA ALA A 100 11.28 4.87 9.48
C ALA A 100 11.99 6.15 9.93
N VAL A 101 11.70 7.27 9.27
CA VAL A 101 12.22 8.61 9.61
C VAL A 101 11.19 9.48 10.34
N GLN A 102 10.02 8.91 10.60
CA GLN A 102 8.97 9.49 11.44
C GLN A 102 8.39 8.43 12.38
N SER A 103 7.67 8.87 13.40
CA SER A 103 6.89 7.98 14.25
C SER A 103 5.56 7.63 13.58
N PHE A 104 5.15 6.36 13.67
CA PHE A 104 3.84 5.89 13.19
C PHE A 104 2.95 5.55 14.37
N ALA A 105 1.69 5.96 14.32
CA ALA A 105 0.69 5.57 15.31
C ALA A 105 0.27 4.10 15.12
N PRO A 106 -0.17 3.39 16.17
CA PRO A 106 -0.72 2.05 16.02
C PRO A 106 -1.87 2.00 14.99
N GLY A 107 -1.76 1.11 14.00
CA GLY A 107 -2.75 0.94 12.94
C GLY A 107 -2.69 1.98 11.81
N GLN A 108 -1.70 2.88 11.82
CA GLN A 108 -1.44 3.79 10.71
C GLN A 108 -0.87 3.03 9.50
N LEU A 109 -1.37 3.34 8.30
CA LEU A 109 -0.79 2.81 7.06
C LEU A 109 0.61 3.38 6.83
N VAL A 110 1.59 2.49 6.65
CA VAL A 110 3.01 2.86 6.42
C VAL A 110 3.32 3.00 4.93
N GLY A 111 2.76 2.11 4.11
CA GLY A 111 2.97 2.08 2.67
C GLY A 111 2.20 0.93 2.03
N GLU A 112 2.12 0.97 0.71
CA GLU A 112 1.54 -0.11 -0.10
C GLU A 112 2.64 -0.93 -0.75
N TYR A 113 2.45 -2.25 -0.79
CA TYR A 113 3.33 -3.13 -1.56
C TYR A 113 2.90 -3.07 -3.03
N VAL A 114 3.58 -2.21 -3.78
CA VAL A 114 3.33 -1.98 -5.21
C VAL A 114 4.39 -2.68 -6.04
N GLY A 115 3.95 -3.35 -7.11
CA GLY A 115 4.86 -4.01 -8.05
C GLY A 115 4.19 -4.42 -9.34
N GLU A 116 4.89 -5.27 -10.08
CA GLU A 116 4.34 -5.91 -11.27
C GLU A 116 3.52 -7.14 -10.85
N ILE A 117 2.32 -7.26 -11.41
CA ILE A 117 1.49 -8.46 -11.31
C ILE A 117 1.78 -9.31 -12.53
N VAL A 118 2.35 -10.49 -12.29
CA VAL A 118 2.79 -11.44 -13.30
C VAL A 118 2.13 -12.80 -13.08
N GLU A 119 2.05 -13.60 -14.14
CA GLU A 119 1.67 -15.00 -14.01
C GLU A 119 2.77 -15.81 -13.31
N GLN A 120 2.40 -16.95 -12.75
CA GLN A 120 3.36 -17.80 -12.03
C GLN A 120 4.52 -18.28 -12.93
N CYS A 121 4.27 -18.51 -14.21
CA CYS A 121 5.29 -18.92 -15.19
C CYS A 121 6.31 -17.82 -15.50
N ASP A 122 5.96 -16.54 -15.27
CA ASP A 122 6.82 -15.38 -15.53
C ASP A 122 7.60 -14.92 -14.29
N LEU A 123 7.38 -15.57 -13.13
CA LEU A 123 8.12 -15.28 -11.91
C LEU A 123 9.61 -15.56 -12.10
N ARG A 124 10.41 -14.48 -12.11
CA ARG A 124 11.87 -14.57 -12.06
C ARG A 124 12.28 -14.88 -10.63
N THR A 125 12.41 -16.15 -10.31
CA THR A 125 13.05 -16.57 -9.06
C THR A 125 14.54 -16.31 -9.14
N TRP A 126 15.15 -15.88 -8.03
CA TRP A 126 16.60 -15.88 -7.89
C TRP A 126 17.11 -17.32 -8.04
N GLN A 127 17.70 -17.65 -9.19
CA GLN A 127 18.44 -18.90 -9.45
C GLN A 127 19.92 -18.70 -9.16
#